data_AF-A0A7X1TW02-F1
#
_entry.id   AF-A0A7X1TW02-F1
#
_cell.length_a   1.000
_cell.length_b   1.000
_cell.length_c   1.000
_cell.angle_alpha   90.00
_cell.angle_beta   90.00
_cell.angle_gamma   90.00
#
_symmetry.space_group_name_H-M   'P 1'
#
loop_
_entity.id
_entity.type
_entity.pdbx_description
1 polymer ?
#
loop_
_entity_poly.entity_id
_entity_poly.type
_entity_poly.pdbx_seq_one_letter_code
_entity_poly.pdbx_strand_id
1 'polypeptide(L)'
;MIFHPAEPRVLAVLDWELSTLGHPLVDFAYHCLDWKLPPDMLGRLGGIDVEALGIPSMEAYAEAYCRRTGRQSIEHFDYYQAFGLFRIAAVHQGIVKRIEDGSISSPEARAVARPAYLADLGWQQVEKILARRR
;
A
#
# COMPACT_ATOMS: atom_id res chain seq x y z
N MET A 1 -0.02 14.74 3.23
CA MET A 1 1.28 15.47 3.25
C MET A 1 1.05 16.90 2.82
N ILE A 2 1.85 17.85 3.32
CA ILE A 2 1.87 19.24 2.85
C ILE A 2 3.12 19.44 2.00
N PHE A 3 2.95 19.93 0.78
CA PHE A 3 4.04 20.27 -0.14
C PHE A 3 4.25 21.78 -0.19
N HIS A 4 5.47 22.19 -0.53
CA HIS A 4 5.78 23.59 -0.84
C HIS A 4 4.93 24.04 -2.04
N PRO A 5 4.35 25.26 -2.04
CA PRO A 5 3.42 25.69 -3.08
C PRO A 5 4.03 25.78 -4.49
N ALA A 6 5.35 25.87 -4.59
CA ALA A 6 6.06 26.03 -5.87
C ALA A 6 7.23 25.05 -6.09
N GLU A 7 7.55 24.19 -5.12
CA GLU A 7 8.70 23.26 -5.21
C GLU A 7 8.24 21.83 -4.91
N PRO A 8 8.86 20.80 -5.52
CA PRO A 8 8.57 19.39 -5.22
C PRO A 8 9.22 18.97 -3.88
N ARG A 9 8.86 19.67 -2.80
CA ARG A 9 9.45 19.51 -1.46
C ARG A 9 8.36 19.33 -0.43
N VAL A 10 8.52 18.32 0.42
CA VAL A 10 7.62 18.05 1.54
C VAL A 10 7.91 19.05 2.66
N LEU A 11 6.89 19.78 3.11
CA LEU A 11 6.96 20.68 4.27
C LEU A 11 6.51 19.98 5.55
N ALA A 12 5.50 19.11 5.47
CA ALA A 12 5.03 18.34 6.61
C ALA A 12 4.45 16.98 6.21
N VAL A 13 4.72 15.98 7.05
CA VAL A 13 3.98 14.72 7.09
C VAL A 13 2.88 14.89 8.14
N LEU A 14 1.65 14.53 7.79
CA LEU A 14 0.46 14.70 8.63
C LEU A 14 -0.04 13.33 9.11
N ASP A 15 -1.06 13.36 9.97
CA ASP A 15 -1.86 12.17 10.34
C ASP A 15 -1.04 11.09 11.08
N TRP A 16 -0.36 11.52 12.16
CA TRP A 16 0.52 10.67 12.97
C TRP A 16 -0.22 9.80 14.00
N GLU A 17 -1.54 9.75 13.98
CA GLU A 17 -2.34 9.07 15.02
C GLU A 17 -2.12 7.55 15.08
N LEU A 18 -1.71 6.94 13.97
CA LEU A 18 -1.36 5.50 13.89
C LEU A 18 0.16 5.24 13.99
N SER A 19 0.96 6.28 14.21
CA SER A 19 2.42 6.13 14.27
C SER A 19 2.85 5.39 15.54
N THR A 20 3.83 4.52 15.40
CA THR A 20 4.39 3.73 16.51
C THR A 20 5.78 3.20 16.13
N LEU A 21 6.49 2.62 17.10
CA LEU A 21 7.71 1.85 16.83
C LEU A 21 7.34 0.53 16.15
N GLY A 22 7.99 0.21 15.04
CA GLY A 22 7.68 -0.98 14.26
C GLY A 22 8.74 -1.30 13.21
N HIS A 23 8.49 -2.37 12.46
CA HIS A 23 9.40 -2.82 11.41
C HIS A 23 9.29 -1.91 10.17
N PRO A 24 10.36 -1.24 9.71
CA PRO A 24 10.26 -0.20 8.68
C PRO A 24 9.79 -0.74 7.31
N LEU A 25 10.13 -2.00 6.98
CA LEU A 25 9.70 -2.61 5.73
C LEU A 25 8.20 -2.92 5.68
N VAL A 26 7.52 -2.99 6.84
CA VAL A 26 6.06 -3.15 6.88
C VAL A 26 5.39 -1.87 6.36
N ASP A 27 5.90 -0.71 6.77
CA ASP A 27 5.38 0.58 6.33
C ASP A 27 5.72 0.86 4.86
N PHE A 28 6.98 0.64 4.49
CA PHE A 28 7.43 0.84 3.11
C PHE A 28 6.71 -0.09 2.12
N ALA A 29 6.56 -1.38 2.42
CA ALA A 29 5.86 -2.31 1.54
C ALA A 29 4.36 -2.00 1.43
N TYR A 30 3.74 -1.53 2.52
CA TYR A 30 2.35 -1.07 2.49
C TYR A 30 2.18 0.12 1.53
N HIS A 31 3.09 1.09 1.59
CA HIS A 31 3.11 2.20 0.62
C HIS A 31 3.32 1.73 -0.82
N CYS A 32 4.22 0.76 -1.05
CA CYS A 32 4.45 0.21 -2.39
C CYS A 32 3.26 -0.55 -2.99
N LEU A 33 2.21 -0.86 -2.23
CA LEU A 33 0.99 -1.45 -2.79
C LEU A 33 0.29 -0.51 -3.79
N ASP A 34 0.61 0.79 -3.78
CA ASP A 34 0.13 1.76 -4.78
C ASP A 34 0.44 1.30 -6.20
N TRP A 35 1.62 0.73 -6.47
CA TRP A 35 2.00 0.22 -7.80
C TRP A 35 1.26 -1.05 -8.23
N LYS A 36 0.58 -1.74 -7.29
CA LYS A 36 0.00 -3.06 -7.54
C LYS A 36 -1.51 -3.07 -7.63
N LEU A 37 -2.16 -2.23 -6.83
CA LEU A 37 -3.61 -2.20 -6.75
C LEU A 37 -4.21 -1.41 -7.94
N PRO A 38 -5.36 -1.83 -8.49
CA PRO A 38 -5.97 -1.16 -9.64
C PRO A 38 -6.44 0.27 -9.33
N PRO A 39 -6.51 1.16 -10.34
CA PRO A 39 -6.76 2.60 -10.14
C PRO A 39 -8.18 2.95 -9.71
N ASP A 40 -9.12 2.01 -9.82
CA ASP A 40 -10.47 2.15 -9.29
C ASP A 40 -10.51 2.06 -7.75
N MET A 41 -9.40 1.67 -7.12
CA MET A 41 -9.12 1.98 -5.73
C MET A 41 -8.36 3.30 -5.65
N LEU A 42 -8.86 4.18 -4.77
CA LEU A 42 -8.36 5.54 -4.63
C LEU A 42 -6.82 5.59 -4.51
N GLY A 43 -6.19 6.34 -5.41
CA GLY A 43 -4.76 6.66 -5.38
C GLY A 43 -3.82 5.53 -5.82
N ARG A 44 -4.31 4.51 -6.54
CA ARG A 44 -3.48 3.37 -6.97
C ARG A 44 -3.09 3.43 -8.45
N LEU A 45 -2.00 2.74 -8.80
CA LEU A 45 -1.28 2.83 -10.08
C LEU A 45 -1.20 1.49 -10.82
N GLY A 46 -1.79 0.41 -10.30
CA GLY A 46 -1.72 -0.91 -10.92
C GLY A 46 -2.27 -0.91 -12.35
N GLY A 47 -1.46 -1.37 -13.31
CA GLY A 47 -1.83 -1.40 -14.73
C GLY A 47 -1.71 -0.06 -15.47
N ILE A 48 -1.27 1.01 -14.79
CA ILE A 48 -0.93 2.29 -15.44
C ILE A 48 0.50 2.21 -15.99
N ASP A 49 0.71 2.79 -17.18
CA ASP A 49 2.04 3.05 -17.70
C ASP A 49 2.69 4.21 -16.92
N VAL A 50 3.30 3.88 -15.79
CA VAL A 50 3.93 4.84 -14.89
C VAL A 50 5.12 5.54 -15.53
N GLU A 51 5.83 4.87 -16.45
CA GLU A 51 6.99 5.43 -17.13
C GLU A 51 6.57 6.55 -18.10
N ALA A 52 5.49 6.35 -18.85
CA ALA A 52 4.91 7.39 -19.70
C ALA A 52 4.46 8.64 -18.92
N LEU A 53 4.17 8.49 -17.62
CA LEU A 53 3.80 9.58 -16.71
C LEU A 53 5.00 10.19 -15.97
N GLY A 54 6.22 9.70 -16.20
CA GLY A 54 7.42 10.12 -15.48
C GLY A 54 7.45 9.68 -14.01
N ILE A 55 6.61 8.71 -13.64
CA ILE A 55 6.57 8.11 -12.30
C ILE A 55 7.58 6.95 -12.28
N PRO A 56 8.43 6.83 -11.24
CA PRO A 56 9.38 5.72 -11.16
C PRO A 56 8.65 4.38 -11.05
N SER A 57 9.27 3.33 -11.61
CA SER A 57 8.84 1.95 -11.33
C SER A 57 8.95 1.64 -9.84
N MET A 58 8.20 0.63 -9.39
CA MET A 58 8.25 0.19 -7.99
C MET A 58 9.67 -0.26 -7.61
N GLU A 59 10.37 -0.90 -8.54
CA GLU A 59 11.74 -1.38 -8.40
C GLU A 59 12.70 -0.21 -8.21
N ALA A 60 12.64 0.81 -9.09
CA ALA A 60 13.47 2.01 -8.97
C ALA A 60 13.17 2.77 -7.66
N TYR A 61 11.92 2.79 -7.22
CA TYR A 61 11.53 3.39 -5.95
C TYR A 61 12.10 2.63 -4.74
N ALA A 62 12.02 1.29 -4.76
CA ALA A 62 12.61 0.43 -3.74
C ALA A 62 14.14 0.56 -3.66
N GLU A 63 14.83 0.63 -4.80
CA GLU A 63 16.26 0.90 -4.85
C GLU A 63 16.61 2.27 -4.24
N ALA A 64 15.81 3.30 -4.55
CA ALA A 64 16.01 4.62 -4.00
C ALA A 64 15.77 4.66 -2.48
N TYR A 65 14.85 3.85 -1.95
CA TYR A 65 14.65 3.65 -0.52
C TYR A 65 15.84 2.94 0.13
N CYS A 66 16.35 1.87 -0.49
CA CYS A 66 17.52 1.13 0.00
C CYS A 66 18.74 2.05 0.11
N ARG A 67 19.04 2.81 -0.95
CA ARG A 67 20.16 3.77 -0.97
C ARG A 67 20.08 4.81 0.15
N ARG A 68 18.89 5.37 0.40
CA ARG A 68 18.68 6.40 1.44
C ARG A 68 18.73 5.84 2.87
N THR A 69 18.51 4.54 3.02
CA THR A 69 18.44 3.91 4.33
C THR A 69 19.63 2.99 4.63
N GLY A 70 20.66 3.00 3.79
CA GLY A 70 21.87 2.20 3.96
C GLY A 70 21.66 0.69 3.79
N ARG A 71 20.58 0.28 3.10
CA ARG A 71 20.28 -1.12 2.82
C ARG A 71 20.82 -1.52 1.46
N GLN A 72 21.34 -2.73 1.35
CA GLN A 72 21.74 -3.31 0.06
C GLN A 72 20.50 -3.73 -0.75
N SER A 73 19.52 -4.33 -0.09
CA SER A 73 18.27 -4.80 -0.70
C SER A 73 17.16 -4.90 0.35
N ILE A 74 15.95 -5.22 -0.11
CA ILE A 74 14.82 -5.60 0.74
C ILE A 74 14.63 -7.10 0.63
N GLU A 75 15.11 -7.84 1.63
CA GLU A 75 14.89 -9.28 1.71
C GLU A 75 13.40 -9.58 1.91
N HIS A 76 12.89 -10.62 1.27
CA HIS A 76 11.48 -11.06 1.37
C HIS A 76 10.46 -9.93 1.13
N PHE A 77 10.72 -9.04 0.17
CA PHE A 77 9.84 -7.90 -0.10
C PHE A 77 8.39 -8.31 -0.41
N ASP A 78 8.23 -9.45 -1.07
CA ASP A 78 6.95 -10.09 -1.37
C ASP A 78 6.16 -10.51 -0.13
N TYR A 79 6.83 -10.98 0.93
CA TYR A 79 6.20 -11.28 2.21
C TYR A 79 5.60 -10.01 2.84
N TYR A 80 6.34 -8.90 2.86
CA TYR A 80 5.84 -7.65 3.40
C TYR A 80 4.66 -7.09 2.58
N GLN A 81 4.64 -7.33 1.27
CA GLN A 81 3.50 -6.98 0.43
C GLN A 81 2.28 -7.84 0.73
N ALA A 82 2.45 -9.16 0.90
CA ALA A 82 1.36 -10.05 1.33
C ALA A 82 0.79 -9.60 2.68
N PHE A 83 1.66 -9.30 3.65
CA PHE A 83 1.26 -8.74 4.94
C PHE A 83 0.49 -7.42 4.80
N GLY A 84 0.97 -6.50 3.96
CA GLY A 84 0.29 -5.24 3.67
C GLY A 84 -1.12 -5.44 3.10
N LEU A 85 -1.30 -6.43 2.21
CA LEU A 85 -2.60 -6.79 1.64
C LEU A 85 -3.57 -7.31 2.71
N PHE A 86 -3.10 -8.18 3.61
CA PHE A 86 -3.93 -8.63 4.74
C PHE A 86 -4.28 -7.48 5.70
N ARG A 87 -3.33 -6.57 5.96
CA ARG A 87 -3.58 -5.38 6.79
C ARG A 87 -4.68 -4.50 6.19
N ILE A 88 -4.62 -4.16 4.90
CA ILE A 88 -5.65 -3.33 4.25
C ILE A 88 -6.99 -4.06 4.12
N ALA A 89 -6.98 -5.39 3.93
CA ALA A 89 -8.19 -6.21 3.97
C ALA A 89 -8.90 -6.10 5.33
N ALA A 90 -8.16 -6.18 6.44
CA ALA A 90 -8.71 -6.01 7.79
C ALA A 90 -9.27 -4.59 8.02
N VAL A 91 -8.59 -3.56 7.52
CA VAL A 91 -9.10 -2.17 7.57
C VAL A 91 -10.42 -2.06 6.81
N HIS A 92 -10.49 -2.60 5.59
CA HIS A 92 -11.71 -2.60 4.78
C HIS A 92 -12.84 -3.38 5.45
N GLN A 93 -12.53 -4.49 6.13
CA GLN A 93 -13.52 -5.26 6.88
C GLN A 93 -14.09 -4.44 8.04
N GLY A 94 -13.25 -3.68 8.75
CA GLY A 94 -13.71 -2.75 9.79
C GLY A 94 -14.59 -1.63 9.24
N ILE A 95 -14.33 -1.14 8.02
CA ILE A 95 -15.22 -0.18 7.33
C ILE A 95 -16.58 -0.83 7.03
N VAL A 96 -16.60 -2.03 6.45
CA VAL A 96 -17.85 -2.78 6.17
C VAL A 96 -18.67 -2.95 7.44
N LYS A 97 -18.05 -3.37 8.55
CA LYS A 97 -18.75 -3.54 9.82
C LYS A 97 -19.35 -2.22 10.34
N ARG A 98 -18.60 -1.12 10.30
CA ARG A 98 -19.11 0.20 10.72
C ARG A 98 -20.26 0.71 9.85
N ILE A 99 -20.29 0.32 8.58
CA ILE A 99 -21.41 0.61 7.67
C ILE A 99 -22.65 -0.22 8.05
N GLU A 100 -22.48 -1.50 8.33
CA GLU A 100 -23.58 -2.38 8.81
C GLU A 100 -24.19 -1.86 10.11
N ASP A 101 -23.34 -1.37 11.02
CA ASP A 101 -23.76 -0.84 12.32
C ASP A 101 -24.32 0.59 12.23
N GLY A 102 -24.39 1.19 11.03
CA GLY A 102 -24.90 2.55 10.82
C GLY A 102 -24.00 3.68 11.30
N SER A 103 -22.77 3.38 11.74
CA SER A 103 -21.78 4.38 12.18
C SER A 103 -21.17 5.19 11.03
N ILE A 104 -21.20 4.66 9.80
CA ILE A 104 -20.78 5.32 8.57
C ILE A 104 -21.92 5.25 7.56
N SER A 105 -22.43 6.41 7.13
CA SER A 105 -23.55 6.51 6.19
C SER A 105 -23.16 6.87 4.75
N SER A 106 -21.87 7.12 4.49
CA SER A 106 -21.37 7.49 3.15
C SER A 106 -21.54 6.34 2.15
N PRO A 107 -22.32 6.53 1.06
CA PRO A 107 -22.44 5.54 -0.02
C PRO A 107 -21.10 5.21 -0.69
N GLU A 108 -20.20 6.20 -0.76
CA GLU A 108 -18.87 6.07 -1.34
C GLU A 108 -18.01 5.08 -0.55
N ALA A 109 -18.10 5.10 0.79
CA ALA A 109 -17.38 4.18 1.67
C ALA A 109 -17.75 2.71 1.41
N ARG A 110 -19.03 2.43 1.07
CA ARG A 110 -19.49 1.09 0.73
C ARG A 110 -18.98 0.63 -0.64
N ALA A 111 -18.88 1.54 -1.61
CA ALA A 111 -18.45 1.21 -2.97
C ALA A 111 -16.95 0.84 -3.06
N VAL A 112 -16.13 1.41 -2.17
CA VAL A 112 -14.66 1.22 -2.18
C VAL A 112 -14.17 0.11 -1.23
N ALA A 113 -14.97 -0.26 -0.21
CA ALA A 113 -14.58 -1.27 0.76
C ALA A 113 -14.69 -2.71 0.18
N ARG A 114 -13.58 -3.25 -0.31
CA ARG A 114 -13.47 -4.60 -0.89
C ARG A 114 -12.58 -5.57 -0.08
N PRO A 115 -12.95 -5.95 1.17
CA PRO A 115 -12.08 -6.75 2.03
C PRO A 115 -11.76 -8.15 1.46
N ALA A 116 -12.75 -8.86 0.91
CA ALA A 116 -12.53 -10.19 0.33
C ALA A 116 -11.53 -10.16 -0.84
N TYR A 117 -11.70 -9.22 -1.77
CA TYR A 117 -10.78 -9.03 -2.89
C TYR A 117 -9.32 -8.78 -2.43
N LEU A 118 -9.13 -7.93 -1.42
CA LEU A 118 -7.80 -7.65 -0.87
C LEU A 118 -7.20 -8.86 -0.15
N ALA A 119 -8.02 -9.63 0.56
CA ALA A 119 -7.59 -10.88 1.19
C ALA A 119 -7.17 -11.92 0.14
N ASP A 120 -7.94 -12.06 -0.95
CA ASP A 120 -7.62 -12.95 -2.07
C ASP A 120 -6.30 -12.57 -2.74
N LEU A 121 -6.08 -11.28 -3.00
CA LEU A 121 -4.79 -10.79 -3.51
C LEU A 121 -3.63 -11.10 -2.55
N GLY A 122 -3.86 -10.91 -1.23
CA GLY A 122 -2.89 -11.27 -0.20
C GLY A 122 -2.53 -12.75 -0.25
N TRP A 123 -3.54 -13.62 -0.37
CA TRP A 123 -3.35 -15.06 -0.46
C TRP A 123 -2.65 -15.50 -1.75
N GLN A 124 -3.02 -14.94 -2.90
CA GLN A 124 -2.32 -15.19 -4.18
C GLN A 124 -0.84 -14.81 -4.09
N GLN A 125 -0.51 -13.74 -3.36
CA GLN A 125 0.88 -13.36 -3.13
C GLN A 125 1.62 -14.40 -2.28
N VAL A 126 0.97 -14.97 -1.25
CA VAL A 126 1.51 -16.09 -0.46
C VAL A 126 1.73 -17.32 -1.33
N GLU A 127 0.77 -17.70 -2.17
CA GLU A 127 0.90 -18.85 -3.09
C GLU A 127 2.11 -18.70 -4.02
N LYS A 128 2.33 -17.50 -4.57
CA LYS A 128 3.53 -17.19 -5.39
C LYS A 128 4.83 -17.32 -4.61
N ILE A 129 4.84 -17.00 -3.32
CA ILE A 129 6.02 -17.17 -2.46
C ILE A 129 6.29 -18.66 -2.23
N LEU A 130 5.26 -19.43 -1.89
CA LEU A 130 5.37 -20.87 -1.62
C LEU A 130 5.77 -21.66 -2.87
N ALA A 131 5.26 -21.28 -4.05
CA ALA A 131 5.62 -21.91 -5.31
C ALA A 131 7.10 -21.75 -5.67
N ARG A 132 7.74 -20.62 -5.30
CA ARG A 132 9.18 -20.36 -5.53
C ARG A 132 10.12 -21.13 -4.60
N ARG A 133 9.59 -21.73 -3.54
CA ARG A 133 10.35 -22.52 -2.55
C ARG A 133 10.32 -24.02 -2.84
N ARG A 134 9.53 -24.46 -3.83
CA ARG A 134 9.47 -25.85 -4.30
C ARG A 134 10.40 -26.01 -5.50
#